data_AF-A0A2V3I6F2-F1
#
_entry.id   AF-A0A2V3I6F2-F1
#
_cell.length_a   1.000
_cell.length_b   1.000
_cell.length_c   1.000
_cell.angle_alpha   90.00
_cell.angle_beta   90.00
_cell.angle_gamma   90.00
#
_symmetry.space_group_name_H-M   'P 1'
#
loop_
_entity.id
_entity.type
_entity.pdbx_description
1 polymer ?
#
loop_
_entity_poly.entity_id
_entity_poly.type
_entity_poly.pdbx_seq_one_letter_code
_entity_poly.pdbx_strand_id
1 'polypeptide(L)'
;MVDKAKNLKAKCPRCAKGKLLTDNESGETFCSKCGFVLTEKVVESGPEWRSFTQDEHGDRARAGAPTSLTMHDMGLATIISPANKDASGRPLTSSMRSTIERLRTWDSRSQVHEPVDRNFRQAFSELNRLKDKLAISDQVIEKAAYIYRKALDKGLVRGRSISALMASALYAACRAAETPRNLKDVEQAANIKRKDIARCYRLLVKELDLKMPVTDSVQCVARIASKIGIEEKTKRYAVKVLKLAQKNEVSAGKDPMGLAAAALYLACVKNDEDKTQRDIAEAANVTEVTIRNRYKGLKDTVS
;
A
#
# COMPACT_ATOMS: atom_id res chain seq x y z
N MET A 1 -3.28 12.54 20.33
CA MET A 1 -4.05 11.66 21.22
C MET A 1 -5.28 11.22 20.44
N VAL A 2 -5.25 10.00 19.91
CA VAL A 2 -6.40 9.43 19.20
C VAL A 2 -7.41 9.07 20.27
N ASP A 3 -8.50 9.83 20.35
CA ASP A 3 -9.63 9.47 21.19
C ASP A 3 -10.03 8.05 20.84
N LYS A 4 -9.80 7.14 21.78
CA LYS A 4 -10.40 5.82 21.78
C LYS A 4 -11.89 6.07 21.79
N ALA A 5 -12.51 6.09 20.61
CA ALA A 5 -13.93 5.88 20.44
C ALA A 5 -14.22 4.50 21.04
N LYS A 6 -14.46 4.49 22.35
CA LYS A 6 -15.00 3.36 23.07
C LYS A 6 -16.29 3.06 22.34
N ASN A 7 -16.26 1.96 21.59
CA ASN A 7 -17.42 1.31 21.02
C ASN A 7 -18.23 0.71 22.19
N LEU A 8 -18.71 1.59 23.07
CA LEU A 8 -19.71 1.28 24.07
C LEU A 8 -20.97 1.11 23.26
N LYS A 9 -21.44 -0.13 23.13
CA LYS A 9 -22.86 -0.41 22.88
C LYS A 9 -23.62 0.18 24.07
N ALA A 10 -23.80 1.50 24.05
CA ALA A 10 -24.37 2.25 25.15
C ALA A 10 -25.84 1.86 25.23
N LYS A 11 -26.18 1.10 26.27
CA LYS A 11 -27.56 0.79 26.62
C LYS A 11 -28.24 2.11 27.01
N CYS A 12 -29.51 2.27 26.65
CA CYS A 12 -30.27 3.45 27.06
C CYS A 12 -30.24 3.62 28.60
N PRO A 13 -29.88 4.81 29.13
CA PRO A 13 -29.80 5.04 30.57
C PRO A 13 -31.16 4.94 31.27
N ARG A 14 -32.27 5.13 30.52
CA ARG A 14 -33.63 5.09 31.06
C ARG A 14 -34.22 3.69 31.12
N CYS A 15 -34.06 2.89 30.05
CA CYS A 15 -34.71 1.58 29.95
C CYS A 15 -33.76 0.37 29.99
N ALA A 16 -32.44 0.60 29.98
CA ALA A 16 -31.33 -0.37 30.02
C ALA A 16 -31.34 -1.49 28.94
N LYS A 17 -32.41 -1.61 28.16
CA LYS A 17 -32.67 -2.69 27.20
C LYS A 17 -32.78 -2.19 25.76
N GLY A 18 -33.04 -0.91 25.56
CA GLY A 18 -33.22 -0.33 24.22
C GLY A 18 -31.89 0.01 23.55
N LYS A 19 -31.82 -0.28 22.24
CA LYS A 19 -30.70 0.10 21.37
C LYS A 19 -30.81 1.60 21.06
N LEU A 20 -29.65 2.26 20.97
CA LEU A 20 -29.56 3.64 20.51
C LEU A 20 -29.46 3.66 18.98
N LEU A 21 -30.28 4.49 18.37
CA LEU A 21 -30.29 4.79 16.95
C LEU A 21 -29.96 6.28 16.79
N THR A 22 -29.17 6.60 15.77
CA THR A 22 -28.86 7.97 15.41
C THR A 22 -29.68 8.30 14.17
N ASP A 23 -30.54 9.31 14.26
CA ASP A 23 -31.18 9.91 13.09
C ASP A 23 -30.21 10.91 12.46
N ASN A 24 -29.93 10.71 11.17
CA ASN A 24 -29.03 11.58 10.43
C ASN A 24 -29.71 12.87 9.97
N GLU A 25 -31.05 12.92 9.88
CA GLU A 25 -31.76 14.13 9.44
C GLU A 25 -31.88 15.15 10.57
N SER A 26 -32.30 14.70 11.75
CA SER A 26 -32.38 15.55 12.96
C SER A 26 -31.07 15.65 13.73
N GLY A 27 -30.12 14.73 13.51
CA GLY A 27 -28.86 14.67 14.25
C GLY A 27 -29.03 14.17 15.69
N GLU A 28 -30.17 13.55 16.01
CA GLU A 28 -30.50 13.08 17.35
C GLU A 28 -30.10 11.61 17.54
N THR A 29 -29.56 11.28 18.71
CA THR A 29 -29.36 9.88 19.11
C THR A 29 -30.41 9.49 20.14
N PHE A 30 -31.36 8.63 19.76
CA PHE A 30 -32.51 8.27 20.57
C PHE A 30 -32.63 6.76 20.79
N CYS A 31 -33.38 6.37 21.83
CA CYS A 31 -33.64 4.98 22.14
C CYS A 31 -34.85 4.44 21.36
N SER A 32 -34.65 3.35 20.61
CA SER A 32 -35.71 2.72 19.82
C SER A 32 -36.91 2.20 20.62
N LYS A 33 -36.74 1.95 21.94
CA LYS A 33 -37.78 1.35 22.79
C LYS A 33 -38.57 2.37 23.61
N CYS A 34 -37.94 3.44 24.07
CA CYS A 34 -38.54 4.39 25.02
C CYS A 34 -38.50 5.85 24.56
N GLY A 35 -37.98 6.12 23.35
CA GLY A 35 -37.93 7.47 22.78
C GLY A 35 -37.00 8.43 23.50
N PHE A 36 -36.21 7.97 24.48
CA PHE A 36 -35.27 8.83 25.20
C PHE A 36 -34.15 9.30 24.28
N VAL A 37 -34.06 10.61 24.06
CA VAL A 37 -32.99 11.28 23.32
C VAL A 37 -31.79 11.46 24.27
N LEU A 38 -30.64 10.92 23.89
CA LEU A 38 -29.38 11.09 24.63
C LEU A 38 -28.63 12.35 24.20
N THR A 39 -28.64 12.64 22.91
CA THR A 39 -27.89 13.73 22.32
C THR A 39 -28.74 14.37 21.25
N GLU A 40 -29.06 15.65 21.39
CA GLU A 40 -29.92 16.40 20.46
C GLU A 40 -29.14 16.92 19.24
N LYS A 41 -27.82 17.11 19.37
CA LYS A 41 -26.95 17.57 18.27
C LYS A 41 -25.70 16.71 18.22
N VAL A 42 -25.69 15.70 17.36
CA VAL A 42 -24.46 14.99 17.02
C VAL A 42 -23.58 15.92 16.19
N VAL A 43 -22.39 16.22 16.71
CA VAL A 43 -21.36 16.94 15.95
C VAL A 43 -20.73 15.94 14.99
N GLU A 44 -20.99 16.12 13.69
CA GLU A 44 -20.32 15.34 12.66
C GLU A 44 -18.86 15.83 12.52
N SER A 45 -17.90 14.97 12.88
CA SER A 45 -16.46 15.27 12.71
C SER A 45 -15.93 14.90 11.32
N GLY A 46 -16.84 14.61 10.38
CA GLY A 46 -16.53 14.31 8.99
C GLY A 46 -16.20 15.57 8.19
N PRO A 47 -15.76 15.42 6.94
CA PRO A 47 -15.53 16.56 6.07
C PRO A 47 -16.81 17.38 5.89
N GLU A 48 -16.80 18.66 6.28
CA GLU A 48 -17.94 19.58 6.12
C GLU A 48 -18.25 19.96 4.65
N TRP A 49 -17.75 19.20 3.67
CA TRP A 49 -17.82 19.56 2.25
C TRP A 49 -19.28 19.60 1.78
N ARG A 50 -19.79 20.82 1.63
CA ARG A 50 -21.04 21.15 0.96
C ARG A 50 -20.76 21.56 -0.47
N SER A 51 -20.30 20.62 -1.28
CA SER A 51 -20.13 20.80 -2.72
C SER A 51 -21.23 20.05 -3.43
N PHE A 52 -22.14 20.80 -4.06
CA PHE A 52 -23.24 20.25 -4.84
C PHE A 52 -22.76 19.70 -6.21
N THR A 53 -21.54 20.05 -6.62
CA THR A 53 -20.90 19.61 -7.87
C THR A 53 -19.47 19.12 -7.61
N GLN A 54 -18.99 18.23 -8.49
CA GLN A 54 -17.67 17.60 -8.36
C GLN A 54 -16.51 18.59 -8.59
N ASP A 55 -16.76 19.68 -9.33
CA ASP A 55 -15.76 20.72 -9.62
C ASP A 55 -15.61 21.74 -8.47
N GLU A 56 -16.68 22.04 -7.72
CA GLU A 56 -16.62 22.90 -6.53
C GLU A 56 -16.03 22.19 -5.29
N HIS A 57 -15.74 20.89 -5.41
CA HIS A 57 -15.33 20.01 -4.32
C HIS A 57 -13.95 20.34 -3.73
N GLY A 58 -13.07 21.00 -4.50
CA GLY A 58 -11.72 21.38 -4.07
C GLY A 58 -11.59 22.83 -3.57
N ASP A 59 -12.31 23.77 -4.18
CA ASP A 59 -12.03 25.21 -4.03
C ASP A 59 -12.73 25.86 -2.83
N ARG A 60 -13.79 25.25 -2.30
CA ARG A 60 -14.60 25.82 -1.20
C ARG A 60 -14.34 25.18 0.17
N ALA A 61 -13.34 24.32 0.29
CA ALA A 61 -13.00 23.70 1.55
C ALA A 61 -12.43 24.76 2.53
N ARG A 62 -13.08 24.90 3.70
CA ARG A 62 -12.58 25.75 4.80
C ARG A 62 -11.28 25.20 5.41
N ALA A 63 -11.14 23.88 5.41
CA ALA A 63 -9.99 23.17 5.96
C ALA A 63 -8.97 22.83 4.87
N GLY A 64 -7.70 22.71 5.26
CA GLY A 64 -6.61 22.30 4.38
C GLY A 64 -6.70 20.84 3.93
N ALA A 65 -5.67 20.39 3.21
CA ALA A 65 -5.54 19.01 2.75
C ALA A 65 -5.57 18.01 3.92
N PRO A 66 -6.06 16.77 3.70
CA PRO A 66 -6.05 15.74 4.73
C PRO A 66 -4.62 15.39 5.15
N THR A 67 -4.45 15.06 6.42
CA THR A 67 -3.15 14.60 6.94
C THR A 67 -2.76 13.27 6.30
N SER A 68 -1.51 13.16 5.84
CA SER A 68 -0.97 11.95 5.20
C SER A 68 0.32 11.52 5.89
N LEU A 69 0.51 10.22 6.16
CA LEU A 69 1.73 9.73 6.80
C LEU A 69 2.95 9.80 5.86
N THR A 70 2.70 9.95 4.57
CA THR A 70 3.71 10.09 3.51
C THR A 70 4.37 11.48 3.49
N MET A 71 3.72 12.48 4.08
CA MET A 71 4.29 13.80 4.31
C MET A 71 5.16 13.76 5.55
N HIS A 72 6.35 14.38 5.52
CA HIS A 72 7.31 14.36 6.64
C HIS A 72 6.70 14.76 7.99
N ASP A 73 5.94 15.85 7.98
CA ASP A 73 5.25 16.52 9.06
C ASP A 73 3.75 16.17 9.15
N MET A 74 3.33 15.13 8.42
CA MET A 74 1.93 14.72 8.30
C MET A 74 1.00 15.77 7.65
N GLY A 75 1.54 16.77 6.95
CA GLY A 75 0.76 17.81 6.26
C GLY A 75 0.42 19.03 7.12
N LEU A 76 1.20 19.30 8.16
CA LEU A 76 1.01 20.48 9.04
C LEU A 76 1.59 21.77 8.45
N ALA A 77 2.68 21.69 7.70
CA ALA A 77 3.35 22.80 7.07
C ALA A 77 2.73 23.11 5.71
N THR A 78 2.57 24.40 5.45
CA THR A 78 2.20 24.92 4.14
C THR A 78 3.44 25.07 3.27
N ILE A 79 3.31 24.86 1.96
CA ILE A 79 4.40 25.05 1.00
C ILE A 79 4.06 26.22 0.09
N ILE A 80 4.98 27.17 -0.06
CA ILE A 80 4.83 28.22 -1.07
C ILE A 80 4.98 27.60 -2.47
N SER A 81 3.88 27.56 -3.23
CA SER A 81 3.84 26.94 -4.56
C SER A 81 4.95 27.46 -5.48
N PRO A 82 5.61 26.58 -6.27
CA PRO A 82 6.61 26.99 -7.26
C PRO A 82 5.99 27.74 -8.45
N ALA A 83 4.66 27.72 -8.60
CA ALA A 83 3.97 28.48 -9.62
C ALA A 83 4.19 29.98 -9.38
N ASN A 84 4.79 30.68 -10.34
CA ASN A 84 5.00 32.13 -10.29
C ASN A 84 3.73 32.87 -10.72
N LYS A 85 2.60 32.54 -10.08
CA LYS A 85 1.30 33.15 -10.33
C LYS A 85 0.72 33.71 -9.02
N ASP A 86 -0.01 34.80 -9.12
CA ASP A 86 -0.78 35.35 -8.01
C ASP A 86 -2.07 34.54 -7.75
N ALA A 87 -2.83 34.92 -6.71
CA ALA A 87 -4.10 34.28 -6.37
C ALA A 87 -5.17 34.43 -7.47
N SER A 88 -5.03 35.41 -8.36
CA SER A 88 -5.90 35.62 -9.52
C SER A 88 -5.40 34.86 -10.77
N GLY A 89 -4.32 34.08 -10.66
CA GLY A 89 -3.73 33.32 -11.75
C GLY A 89 -2.83 34.12 -12.72
N ARG A 90 -2.58 35.40 -12.47
CA ARG A 90 -1.70 36.26 -13.29
C ARG A 90 -0.24 35.99 -12.97
N PRO A 91 0.65 36.05 -13.97
CA PRO A 91 2.08 35.82 -13.74
C PRO A 91 2.69 36.94 -12.88
N LEU A 92 3.58 36.56 -11.97
CA LEU A 92 4.32 37.51 -11.14
C LEU A 92 5.30 38.35 -11.97
N THR A 93 5.43 39.63 -11.61
CA THR A 93 6.45 40.53 -12.15
C THR A 93 7.86 40.05 -11.79
N SER A 94 8.87 40.49 -12.55
CA SER A 94 10.26 40.06 -12.36
C SER A 94 10.80 40.38 -10.94
N SER A 95 10.50 41.58 -10.42
CA SER A 95 10.89 41.99 -9.07
C SER A 95 10.22 41.17 -7.97
N MET A 96 8.92 40.87 -8.12
CA MET A 96 8.19 40.03 -7.17
C MET A 96 8.69 38.58 -7.22
N ARG A 97 9.06 38.06 -8.39
CA ARG A 97 9.59 36.70 -8.53
C ARG A 97 10.84 36.47 -7.70
N SER A 98 11.80 37.40 -7.74
CA SER A 98 13.01 37.34 -6.91
C SER A 98 12.69 37.32 -5.41
N THR A 99 11.72 38.13 -4.99
CA THR A 99 11.28 38.19 -3.59
C THR A 99 10.62 36.88 -3.15
N ILE A 100 9.73 36.32 -3.96
CA ILE A 100 9.05 35.04 -3.70
C ILE A 100 10.04 33.88 -3.70
N GLU A 101 11.03 33.87 -4.59
CA GLU A 101 12.07 32.84 -4.62
C GLU A 101 12.92 32.85 -3.34
N ARG A 102 13.25 34.05 -2.83
CA ARG A 102 13.88 34.19 -1.52
C ARG A 102 12.97 33.65 -0.41
N LEU A 103 11.68 33.99 -0.41
CA LEU A 103 10.72 33.47 0.57
C LEU A 103 10.59 31.94 0.53
N ARG A 104 10.52 31.32 -0.64
CA ARG A 104 10.54 29.85 -0.81
C ARG A 104 11.79 29.22 -0.22
N THR A 105 12.93 29.89 -0.38
CA THR A 105 14.20 29.43 0.21
C THR A 105 14.15 29.47 1.73
N TRP A 106 13.60 30.52 2.32
CA TRP A 106 13.40 30.61 3.77
C TRP A 106 12.39 29.60 4.30
N ASP A 107 11.25 29.45 3.63
CA ASP A 107 10.21 28.47 3.94
C ASP A 107 10.78 27.04 3.98
N SER A 108 11.42 26.61 2.89
CA SER A 108 12.05 25.29 2.80
C SER A 108 13.11 25.03 3.88
N ARG A 109 13.87 26.07 4.29
CA ARG A 109 14.87 25.96 5.36
C ARG A 109 14.23 25.88 6.75
N SER A 110 13.17 26.64 6.99
CA SER A 110 12.45 26.66 8.27
C SER A 110 11.72 25.35 8.57
N GLN A 111 11.27 24.63 7.55
CA GLN A 111 10.56 23.37 7.76
C GLN A 111 11.48 22.18 8.13
N VAL A 112 12.80 22.37 8.20
CA VAL A 112 13.80 21.30 8.38
C VAL A 112 14.66 21.53 9.62
N HIS A 113 13.98 21.68 10.75
CA HIS A 113 14.64 21.86 12.04
C HIS A 113 15.16 20.53 12.61
N GLU A 114 14.36 19.47 12.57
CA GLU A 114 14.74 18.19 13.17
C GLU A 114 15.51 17.26 12.20
N PRO A 115 16.56 16.56 12.67
CA PRO A 115 17.24 15.53 11.87
C PRO A 115 16.31 14.42 11.40
N VAL A 116 15.25 14.14 12.16
CA VAL A 116 14.21 13.16 11.83
C VAL A 116 13.41 13.60 10.60
N ASP A 117 13.10 14.89 10.47
CA ASP A 117 12.35 15.41 9.32
C ASP A 117 13.17 15.38 8.03
N ARG A 118 14.49 15.61 8.13
CA ARG A 118 15.43 15.42 7.01
C ARG A 118 15.38 13.98 6.51
N ASN A 119 15.40 13.03 7.43
CA ASN A 119 15.33 11.62 7.13
C ASN A 119 14.01 11.27 6.43
N PHE A 120 12.86 11.75 6.95
CA PHE A 120 11.57 11.52 6.33
C PHE A 120 11.46 12.12 4.93
N ARG A 121 11.95 13.35 4.70
CA ARG A 121 11.97 13.95 3.35
C ARG A 121 12.71 13.09 2.35
N GLN A 122 13.91 12.62 2.70
CA GLN A 122 14.69 11.74 1.84
C GLN A 122 13.99 10.40 1.61
N ALA A 123 13.49 9.79 2.68
CA ALA A 123 12.89 8.46 2.62
C ALA A 123 11.57 8.46 1.83
N PHE A 124 10.70 9.45 2.05
CA PHE A 124 9.42 9.55 1.35
C PHE A 124 9.56 10.04 -0.10
N SER A 125 10.60 10.81 -0.41
CA SER A 125 10.97 11.07 -1.81
C SER A 125 11.31 9.78 -2.55
N GLU A 126 12.06 8.87 -1.93
CA GLU A 126 12.33 7.55 -2.51
C GLU A 126 11.07 6.67 -2.57
N LEU A 127 10.21 6.74 -1.57
CA LEU A 127 8.94 6.01 -1.56
C LEU A 127 8.04 6.43 -2.74
N ASN A 128 7.93 7.74 -3.01
CA ASN A 128 7.17 8.27 -4.15
C ASN A 128 7.78 7.81 -5.48
N ARG A 129 9.11 7.82 -5.60
CA ARG A 129 9.78 7.28 -6.78
C ARG A 129 9.48 5.79 -7.01
N LEU A 130 9.43 5.01 -5.92
CA LEU A 130 9.09 3.58 -5.99
C LEU A 130 7.61 3.34 -6.30
N LYS A 131 6.71 4.19 -5.79
CA LYS A 131 5.27 4.18 -6.11
C LYS A 131 5.07 4.24 -7.62
N ASP A 132 5.70 5.22 -8.28
CA ASP A 132 5.54 5.46 -9.71
C ASP A 132 6.12 4.31 -10.54
N LYS A 133 7.31 3.83 -10.19
CA LYS A 133 7.97 2.71 -10.91
C LYS A 133 7.23 1.38 -10.80
N LEU A 134 6.59 1.11 -9.66
CA LEU A 134 5.93 -0.17 -9.38
C LEU A 134 4.41 -0.13 -9.51
N ALA A 135 3.85 1.04 -9.90
CA ALA A 135 2.41 1.31 -9.99
C ALA A 135 1.65 0.79 -8.76
N ILE A 136 2.02 1.30 -7.58
CA ILE A 136 1.46 0.88 -6.29
C ILE A 136 0.35 1.85 -5.86
N SER A 137 -0.71 1.32 -5.22
CA SER A 137 -1.82 2.13 -4.72
C SER A 137 -1.45 2.96 -3.48
N ASP A 138 -2.13 4.10 -3.30
CA ASP A 138 -1.88 5.03 -2.18
C ASP A 138 -2.06 4.38 -0.80
N GLN A 139 -3.00 3.44 -0.68
CA GLN A 139 -3.21 2.70 0.57
C GLN A 139 -1.95 1.92 1.00
N VAL A 140 -1.23 1.33 0.04
CA VAL A 140 0.00 0.59 0.32
C VAL A 140 1.15 1.54 0.65
N ILE A 141 1.18 2.72 0.02
CA ILE A 141 2.18 3.75 0.30
C ILE A 141 2.01 4.32 1.71
N GLU A 142 0.78 4.63 2.13
CA GLU A 142 0.47 5.04 3.51
C GLU A 142 0.91 3.96 4.52
N LYS A 143 0.63 2.69 4.22
CA LYS A 143 1.07 1.56 5.06
C LYS A 143 2.59 1.42 5.10
N ALA A 144 3.29 1.65 3.99
CA ALA A 144 4.75 1.65 3.94
C ALA A 144 5.34 2.79 4.78
N ALA A 145 4.76 3.99 4.68
CA ALA A 145 5.14 5.15 5.48
C ALA A 145 4.94 4.89 6.98
N TYR A 146 3.81 4.26 7.35
CA TYR A 146 3.55 3.83 8.72
C TYR A 146 4.60 2.85 9.26
N ILE A 147 4.96 1.82 8.48
CA ILE A 147 5.99 0.85 8.86
C ILE A 147 7.34 1.56 9.03
N TYR A 148 7.68 2.49 8.12
CA TYR A 148 8.94 3.23 8.18
C TYR A 148 9.03 4.15 9.41
N ARG A 149 7.96 4.88 9.73
CA ARG A 149 7.87 5.72 10.95
C ARG A 149 8.12 4.89 12.21
N LYS A 150 7.44 3.75 12.35
CA LYS A 150 7.69 2.81 13.46
C LYS A 150 9.12 2.29 13.51
N ALA A 151 9.73 2.03 12.36
CA ALA A 151 11.11 1.58 12.29
C ALA A 151 12.09 2.66 12.75
N LEU A 152 11.83 3.92 12.42
CA LEU A 152 12.61 5.07 12.87
C LEU A 152 12.46 5.29 14.38
N ASP A 153 11.24 5.20 14.91
CA ASP A 153 10.96 5.34 16.35
C ASP A 153 11.70 4.27 17.18
N LYS A 154 11.83 3.05 16.65
CA LYS A 154 12.63 1.97 17.25
C LYS A 154 14.14 2.07 16.97
N GLY A 155 14.60 3.10 16.28
CA GLY A 155 16.02 3.31 15.97
C GLY A 155 16.60 2.33 14.95
N LEU A 156 15.77 1.59 14.19
CA LEU A 156 16.22 0.57 13.24
C LEU A 156 16.93 1.14 12.01
N VAL A 157 16.81 2.45 11.76
CA VAL A 157 17.40 3.15 10.62
C VAL A 157 18.91 3.40 10.83
N ARG A 158 19.39 3.49 12.08
CA ARG A 158 20.79 3.82 12.39
C ARG A 158 21.74 2.74 11.84
N GLY A 159 22.76 3.18 11.11
CA GLY A 159 23.76 2.30 10.50
C GLY A 159 23.29 1.55 9.24
N ARG A 160 22.16 1.92 8.66
CA ARG A 160 21.59 1.29 7.46
C ARG A 160 21.25 2.32 6.39
N SER A 161 21.20 1.87 5.14
CA SER A 161 20.74 2.73 4.04
C SER A 161 19.25 3.05 4.19
N ILE A 162 18.92 4.34 4.14
CA ILE A 162 17.55 4.87 4.17
C ILE A 162 16.73 4.25 3.03
N SER A 163 17.28 4.25 1.81
CA SER A 163 16.63 3.70 0.63
C SER A 163 16.40 2.19 0.75
N ALA A 164 17.36 1.44 1.32
CA ALA A 164 17.20 0.00 1.51
C ALA A 164 16.10 -0.34 2.51
N LEU A 165 16.04 0.38 3.62
CA LEU A 165 15.02 0.17 4.64
C LEU A 165 13.63 0.61 4.15
N MET A 166 13.54 1.70 3.39
CA MET A 166 12.29 2.15 2.77
C MET A 166 11.78 1.13 1.73
N ALA A 167 12.67 0.62 0.86
CA ALA A 167 12.31 -0.43 -0.10
C ALA A 167 11.82 -1.71 0.61
N SER A 168 12.44 -2.07 1.74
CA SER A 168 11.98 -3.20 2.56
C SER A 168 10.63 -2.94 3.25
N ALA A 169 10.38 -1.71 3.72
CA ALA A 169 9.10 -1.32 4.31
C ALA A 169 7.98 -1.35 3.28
N LEU A 170 8.24 -0.86 2.06
CA LEU A 170 7.32 -0.96 0.93
C LEU A 170 7.03 -2.42 0.58
N TYR A 171 8.06 -3.27 0.49
CA TYR A 171 7.88 -4.70 0.25
C TYR A 171 7.02 -5.38 1.34
N ALA A 172 7.22 -5.02 2.61
CA ALA A 172 6.41 -5.49 3.72
C ALA A 172 4.95 -5.01 3.61
N ALA A 173 4.73 -3.76 3.22
CA ALA A 173 3.39 -3.20 3.00
C ALA A 173 2.65 -3.91 1.86
N CYS A 174 3.31 -4.14 0.72
CA CYS A 174 2.75 -4.87 -0.41
C CYS A 174 2.32 -6.29 -0.03
N ARG A 175 3.16 -7.00 0.73
CA ARG A 175 2.80 -8.33 1.24
C ARG A 175 1.63 -8.27 2.22
N ALA A 176 1.60 -7.28 3.09
CA ALA A 176 0.53 -7.11 4.07
C ALA A 176 -0.79 -6.59 3.46
N ALA A 177 -0.79 -6.18 2.20
CA ALA A 177 -1.96 -5.75 1.43
C ALA A 177 -2.37 -6.79 0.38
N GLU A 178 -1.83 -8.03 0.47
CA GLU A 178 -2.12 -9.13 -0.47
C GLU A 178 -1.90 -8.77 -1.95
N THR A 179 -1.00 -7.82 -2.20
CA THR A 179 -0.52 -7.44 -3.53
C THR A 179 0.98 -7.72 -3.62
N PRO A 180 1.42 -8.98 -3.44
CA PRO A 180 2.82 -9.31 -3.31
C PRO A 180 3.59 -8.98 -4.59
N ARG A 181 4.56 -8.07 -4.47
CA ARG A 181 5.57 -7.81 -5.51
C ARG A 181 6.74 -8.76 -5.35
N ASN A 182 7.48 -9.06 -6.42
CA ASN A 182 8.68 -9.87 -6.29
C ASN A 182 9.82 -9.02 -5.73
N LEU A 183 10.69 -9.65 -4.95
CA LEU A 183 11.85 -8.94 -4.40
C LEU A 183 12.80 -8.43 -5.50
N LYS A 184 12.87 -9.14 -6.64
CA LYS A 184 13.63 -8.70 -7.83
C LYS A 184 13.04 -7.44 -8.46
N ASP A 185 11.71 -7.33 -8.50
CA ASP A 185 11.05 -6.15 -9.07
C ASP A 185 11.35 -4.91 -8.21
N VAL A 186 11.36 -5.07 -6.88
CA VAL A 186 11.73 -4.01 -5.93
C VAL A 186 13.22 -3.67 -6.03
N GLU A 187 14.10 -4.66 -6.21
CA GLU A 187 15.53 -4.44 -6.46
C GLU A 187 15.78 -3.61 -7.71
N GLN A 188 15.12 -3.92 -8.83
CA GLN A 188 15.23 -3.17 -10.08
C GLN A 188 14.69 -1.74 -9.94
N ALA A 189 13.56 -1.57 -9.24
CA ALA A 189 12.98 -0.25 -9.02
C ALA A 189 13.83 0.64 -8.10
N ALA A 190 14.37 0.07 -7.02
CA ALA A 190 15.16 0.78 -6.02
C ALA A 190 16.64 0.95 -6.41
N ASN A 191 17.14 0.15 -7.36
CA ASN A 191 18.57 0.04 -7.66
C ASN A 191 19.42 -0.36 -6.43
N ILE A 192 18.93 -1.34 -5.66
CA ILE A 192 19.56 -1.84 -4.44
C ILE A 192 19.65 -3.35 -4.51
N LYS A 193 20.81 -3.90 -4.13
CA LYS A 193 21.05 -5.35 -4.14
C LYS A 193 19.98 -6.09 -3.33
N ARG A 194 19.43 -7.16 -3.92
CA ARG A 194 18.43 -8.04 -3.28
C ARG A 194 18.78 -8.46 -1.85
N LYS A 195 20.06 -8.73 -1.59
CA LYS A 195 20.57 -9.18 -0.29
C LYS A 195 20.31 -8.14 0.81
N ASP A 196 20.45 -6.86 0.50
CA ASP A 196 20.31 -5.78 1.46
C ASP A 196 18.82 -5.52 1.78
N ILE A 197 17.96 -5.56 0.75
CA ILE A 197 16.50 -5.47 0.92
C ILE A 197 15.99 -6.67 1.73
N ALA A 198 16.47 -7.88 1.45
CA ALA A 198 16.09 -9.08 2.19
C ALA A 198 16.54 -9.01 3.66
N ARG A 199 17.74 -8.49 3.94
CA ARG A 199 18.27 -8.34 5.30
C ARG A 199 17.41 -7.35 6.09
N CYS A 200 17.13 -6.18 5.52
CA CYS A 200 16.32 -5.15 6.18
C CYS A 200 14.85 -5.60 6.34
N TYR A 201 14.32 -6.36 5.39
CA TYR A 201 12.98 -6.93 5.50
C TYR A 201 12.84 -7.90 6.69
N ARG A 202 13.78 -8.84 6.84
CA ARG A 202 13.76 -9.78 7.99
C ARG A 202 13.87 -9.05 9.32
N LEU A 203 14.69 -7.99 9.37
CA LEU A 203 14.80 -7.14 10.54
C LEU A 203 13.45 -6.47 10.86
N LEU A 204 12.81 -5.82 9.88
CA LEU A 204 11.51 -5.17 10.08
C LEU A 204 10.44 -6.15 10.58
N VAL A 205 10.38 -7.34 9.97
CA VAL A 205 9.40 -8.37 10.37
C VAL A 205 9.61 -8.82 11.81
N LYS A 206 10.87 -9.03 12.22
CA LYS A 206 11.23 -9.46 13.56
C LYS A 206 11.00 -8.36 14.60
N GLU A 207 11.53 -7.15 14.35
CA GLU A 207 11.54 -6.07 15.33
C GLU A 207 10.18 -5.37 15.45
N LEU A 208 9.32 -5.43 14.43
CA LEU A 208 7.97 -4.86 14.45
C LEU A 208 6.88 -5.92 14.64
N ASP A 209 7.24 -7.18 14.91
CA ASP A 209 6.33 -8.31 15.09
C ASP A 209 5.26 -8.41 13.98
N LEU A 210 5.68 -8.19 12.73
CA LEU A 210 4.76 -8.17 11.59
C LEU A 210 4.36 -9.61 11.22
N LYS A 211 3.07 -9.92 11.39
CA LYS A 211 2.50 -11.17 10.87
C LYS A 211 2.22 -11.02 9.38
N MET A 212 2.99 -11.73 8.56
CA MET A 212 2.89 -11.64 7.11
C MET A 212 2.07 -12.79 6.53
N PRO A 213 1.09 -12.54 5.64
CA PRO A 213 0.37 -13.62 4.97
C PRO A 213 1.31 -14.44 4.08
N VAL A 214 1.00 -15.73 3.97
CA VAL A 214 1.64 -16.61 3.00
C VAL A 214 1.12 -16.24 1.62
N THR A 215 2.03 -16.04 0.67
CA THR A 215 1.66 -15.69 -0.71
C THR A 215 0.92 -16.86 -1.35
N ASP A 216 -0.29 -16.60 -1.86
CA ASP A 216 -1.06 -17.59 -2.61
C ASP A 216 -0.48 -17.76 -4.02
N SER A 217 -0.20 -19.01 -4.40
CA SER A 217 0.26 -19.37 -5.74
C SER A 217 -0.73 -18.95 -6.83
N VAL A 218 -2.02 -18.88 -6.54
CA VAL A 218 -3.04 -18.47 -7.51
C VAL A 218 -2.85 -17.01 -7.95
N GLN A 219 -2.53 -16.10 -7.02
CA GLN A 219 -2.25 -14.70 -7.35
C GLN A 219 -1.02 -14.57 -8.25
N CYS A 220 -0.02 -15.45 -8.07
CA CYS A 220 1.17 -15.48 -8.92
C CYS A 220 0.85 -15.89 -10.37
N VAL A 221 -0.12 -16.80 -10.59
CA VAL A 221 -0.53 -17.24 -11.93
C VAL A 221 -1.05 -16.06 -12.74
N ALA A 222 -1.95 -15.25 -12.17
CA ALA A 222 -2.54 -14.11 -12.87
C ALA A 222 -1.45 -13.14 -13.36
N ARG A 223 -0.47 -12.84 -12.51
CA ARG A 223 0.64 -11.95 -12.85
C ARG A 223 1.53 -12.51 -13.97
N ILE A 224 1.93 -13.78 -13.86
CA ILE A 224 2.80 -14.42 -14.87
C ILE A 224 2.07 -14.50 -16.22
N ALA A 225 0.80 -14.91 -16.19
CA ALA A 225 0.00 -15.09 -17.38
C ALA A 225 -0.29 -13.78 -18.11
N SER A 226 -0.48 -12.67 -17.40
CA SER A 226 -0.62 -11.34 -18.00
C SER A 226 0.68 -10.85 -18.64
N LYS A 227 1.86 -11.21 -18.11
CA LYS A 227 3.16 -10.80 -18.67
C LYS A 227 3.50 -11.53 -19.96
N ILE A 228 3.09 -12.79 -20.10
CA ILE A 228 3.38 -13.65 -21.27
C ILE A 228 2.29 -13.58 -22.34
N GLY A 229 1.11 -13.05 -21.99
CA GLY A 229 -0.05 -12.99 -22.88
C GLY A 229 -0.68 -14.36 -23.11
N ILE A 230 -1.00 -15.06 -22.03
CA ILE A 230 -1.62 -16.41 -22.08
C ILE A 230 -3.15 -16.31 -22.15
N GLU A 231 -3.79 -17.26 -22.83
CA GLU A 231 -5.25 -17.36 -22.92
C GLU A 231 -5.93 -17.62 -21.57
N GLU A 232 -7.18 -17.16 -21.44
CA GLU A 232 -7.92 -17.34 -20.18
C GLU A 232 -8.27 -18.80 -19.90
N LYS A 233 -8.48 -19.62 -20.93
CA LYS A 233 -8.71 -21.07 -20.78
C LYS A 233 -7.53 -21.73 -20.05
N THR A 234 -6.31 -21.40 -20.45
CA THR A 234 -5.06 -21.88 -19.85
C THR A 234 -4.86 -21.37 -18.44
N LYS A 235 -5.16 -20.09 -18.17
CA LYS A 235 -5.15 -19.53 -16.81
C LYS A 235 -6.08 -20.29 -15.86
N ARG A 236 -7.32 -20.55 -16.30
CA ARG A 236 -8.31 -21.28 -15.49
C ARG A 236 -7.86 -22.72 -15.21
N TYR A 237 -7.25 -23.38 -16.18
CA TYR A 237 -6.70 -24.72 -15.98
C TYR A 237 -5.54 -24.72 -14.99
N ALA A 238 -4.60 -23.78 -15.09
CA ALA A 238 -3.49 -23.64 -14.15
C ALA A 238 -3.97 -23.43 -12.70
N VAL A 239 -5.02 -22.62 -12.51
CA VAL A 239 -5.64 -22.41 -11.19
C VAL A 239 -6.26 -23.70 -10.64
N LYS A 240 -6.94 -24.49 -11.49
CA LYS A 240 -7.50 -25.80 -11.09
C LYS A 240 -6.39 -26.75 -10.63
N VAL A 241 -5.30 -26.84 -11.40
CA VAL A 241 -4.12 -27.65 -11.06
C VAL A 241 -3.55 -27.25 -9.70
N LEU A 242 -3.36 -25.95 -9.45
CA LEU A 242 -2.85 -25.47 -8.16
C LEU A 242 -3.76 -25.80 -6.99
N LYS A 243 -5.08 -25.65 -7.16
CA LYS A 243 -6.05 -26.01 -6.13
C LYS A 243 -6.03 -27.50 -5.81
N LEU A 244 -5.85 -28.35 -6.83
CA LEU A 244 -5.72 -29.79 -6.64
C LEU A 244 -4.39 -30.16 -5.94
N ALA A 245 -3.29 -29.51 -6.33
CA ALA A 245 -2.00 -29.67 -5.68
C ALA A 245 -1.99 -29.21 -4.21
N GLN A 246 -2.76 -28.16 -3.87
CA GLN A 246 -2.96 -27.72 -2.49
C GLN A 246 -3.77 -28.74 -1.68
N LYS A 247 -4.83 -29.33 -2.26
CA LYS A 247 -5.61 -30.39 -1.61
C LYS A 247 -4.81 -31.65 -1.32
N ASN A 248 -3.88 -31.99 -2.23
CA ASN A 248 -3.04 -33.17 -2.10
C ASN A 248 -1.74 -32.91 -1.30
N GLU A 249 -1.63 -31.75 -0.64
CA GLU A 249 -0.47 -31.32 0.19
C GLU A 249 0.90 -31.29 -0.52
N VAL A 250 0.93 -31.49 -1.85
CA VAL A 250 2.16 -31.49 -2.66
C VAL A 250 2.78 -30.08 -2.78
N SER A 251 2.04 -29.03 -2.42
CA SER A 251 2.52 -27.65 -2.39
C SER A 251 3.38 -27.27 -1.17
N ALA A 252 3.42 -28.09 -0.11
CA ALA A 252 4.09 -27.74 1.13
C ALA A 252 5.61 -27.55 0.96
N GLY A 253 6.15 -26.47 1.55
CA GLY A 253 7.60 -26.16 1.53
C GLY A 253 8.18 -25.73 0.16
N LYS A 254 7.33 -25.60 -0.87
CA LYS A 254 7.77 -25.18 -2.22
C LYS A 254 7.55 -23.68 -2.41
N ASP A 255 8.44 -23.05 -3.18
CA ASP A 255 8.28 -21.64 -3.54
C ASP A 255 6.98 -21.41 -4.33
N PRO A 256 6.08 -20.51 -3.88
CA PRO A 256 4.78 -20.29 -4.51
C PRO A 256 4.88 -19.86 -5.97
N MET A 257 5.94 -19.13 -6.33
CA MET A 257 6.15 -18.61 -7.68
C MET A 257 6.60 -19.71 -8.64
N GLY A 258 7.55 -20.54 -8.21
CA GLY A 258 7.98 -21.71 -8.96
C GLY A 258 6.85 -22.71 -9.18
N LEU A 259 5.96 -22.87 -8.19
CA LEU A 259 4.78 -23.72 -8.30
C LEU A 259 3.77 -23.15 -9.30
N ALA A 260 3.49 -21.85 -9.23
CA ALA A 260 2.60 -21.17 -10.17
C ALA A 260 3.12 -21.23 -11.61
N ALA A 261 4.42 -21.02 -11.82
CA ALA A 261 5.08 -21.12 -13.12
C ALA A 261 4.98 -22.54 -13.70
N ALA A 262 5.19 -23.57 -12.87
CA ALA A 262 5.09 -24.96 -13.31
C ALA A 262 3.65 -25.39 -13.63
N ALA A 263 2.66 -24.94 -12.84
CA ALA A 263 1.25 -25.20 -13.11
C ALA A 263 0.79 -24.51 -14.40
N LEU A 264 1.28 -23.29 -14.66
CA LEU A 264 1.03 -22.55 -15.89
C LEU A 264 1.64 -23.27 -17.11
N TYR A 265 2.88 -23.76 -17.00
CA TYR A 265 3.50 -24.54 -18.07
C TYR A 265 2.75 -25.85 -18.35
N LEU A 266 2.31 -26.57 -17.31
CA LEU A 266 1.45 -27.75 -17.47
C LEU A 266 0.14 -27.42 -18.19
N ALA A 267 -0.45 -26.27 -17.90
CA ALA A 267 -1.65 -25.81 -18.58
C ALA A 267 -1.40 -25.48 -20.06
N CYS A 268 -0.29 -24.82 -20.39
CA CYS A 268 0.09 -24.53 -21.78
C CYS A 268 0.26 -25.83 -22.59
N VAL A 269 0.94 -26.83 -22.02
CA VAL A 269 1.11 -28.16 -22.64
C VAL A 269 -0.22 -28.88 -22.84
N LYS A 270 -1.21 -28.67 -21.97
CA LYS A 270 -2.52 -29.34 -22.07
C LYS A 270 -3.46 -28.70 -23.09
N ASN A 271 -3.32 -27.40 -23.32
CA ASN A 271 -4.18 -26.61 -24.21
C ASN A 271 -3.50 -26.29 -25.56
N ASP A 272 -2.35 -26.92 -25.86
CA ASP A 272 -1.56 -26.70 -27.07
C ASP A 272 -1.21 -25.21 -27.30
N GLU A 273 -0.79 -24.51 -26.24
CA GLU A 273 -0.36 -23.11 -26.32
C GLU A 273 1.17 -23.02 -26.36
N ASP A 274 1.71 -22.47 -27.45
CA ASP A 274 3.16 -22.42 -27.74
C ASP A 274 3.91 -21.45 -26.83
N LYS A 275 4.24 -21.88 -25.61
CA LYS A 275 5.08 -21.16 -24.65
C LYS A 275 6.21 -22.03 -24.14
N THR A 276 7.45 -21.54 -24.22
CA THR A 276 8.61 -22.29 -23.75
C THR A 276 8.77 -22.18 -22.23
N GLN A 277 9.49 -23.15 -21.63
CA GLN A 277 9.87 -23.07 -20.21
C GLN A 277 10.68 -21.80 -19.91
N ARG A 278 11.47 -21.33 -20.88
CA ARG A 278 12.30 -20.13 -20.77
C ARG A 278 11.43 -18.87 -20.64
N ASP A 279 10.43 -18.73 -21.49
CA ASP A 279 9.54 -17.55 -21.48
C ASP A 279 8.78 -17.45 -20.15
N ILE A 280 8.33 -18.60 -19.63
CA ILE A 280 7.65 -18.67 -18.34
C ILE A 280 8.62 -18.41 -17.18
N ALA A 281 9.85 -18.93 -17.24
CA ALA A 281 10.88 -18.70 -16.23
C ALA A 281 11.24 -17.22 -16.11
N GLU A 282 11.41 -16.54 -17.24
CA GLU A 282 11.72 -15.11 -17.29
C GLU A 282 10.57 -14.25 -16.74
N ALA A 283 9.33 -14.55 -17.10
CA ALA A 283 8.18 -13.83 -16.57
C ALA A 283 7.96 -14.05 -15.06
N ALA A 284 8.21 -15.27 -14.58
CA ALA A 284 8.11 -15.64 -13.18
C ALA A 284 9.35 -15.24 -12.35
N ASN A 285 10.43 -14.78 -12.99
CA ASN A 285 11.69 -14.45 -12.33
C ASN A 285 12.36 -15.65 -11.61
N VAL A 286 12.12 -16.88 -12.11
CA VAL A 286 12.66 -18.16 -11.61
C VAL A 286 13.59 -18.81 -12.64
N THR A 287 14.25 -19.92 -12.29
CA THR A 287 15.08 -20.68 -13.24
C THR A 287 14.26 -21.77 -13.94
N GLU A 288 14.62 -22.09 -15.18
CA GLU A 288 13.97 -23.18 -15.95
C GLU A 288 14.04 -24.52 -15.21
N VAL A 289 15.16 -24.81 -14.54
CA VAL A 289 15.34 -26.02 -13.74
C VAL A 289 14.31 -26.11 -12.61
N THR A 290 13.95 -24.97 -12.00
CA THR A 290 12.90 -24.92 -10.99
C THR A 290 11.56 -25.33 -11.59
N ILE A 291 11.21 -24.79 -12.76
CA ILE A 291 9.96 -25.17 -13.46
C ILE A 291 9.96 -26.66 -13.79
N ARG A 292 11.06 -27.19 -14.35
CA ARG A 292 11.18 -28.61 -14.73
C ARG A 292 11.02 -29.56 -13.55
N ASN A 293 11.64 -29.26 -12.42
CA ASN A 293 11.54 -30.07 -11.21
C ASN A 293 10.13 -30.02 -10.60
N ARG A 294 9.49 -28.85 -10.62
CA ARG A 294 8.12 -28.69 -10.09
C ARG A 294 7.06 -29.27 -11.02
N TYR A 295 7.28 -29.20 -12.34
CA TYR A 295 6.41 -29.79 -13.35
C TYR A 295 6.26 -31.29 -13.17
N LYS A 296 7.36 -32.03 -12.95
CA LYS A 296 7.32 -33.48 -12.69
C LYS A 296 6.39 -33.81 -11.52
N GLY A 297 6.62 -33.17 -10.38
CA GLY A 297 5.80 -33.39 -9.18
C GLY A 297 4.33 -32.94 -9.32
N LEU A 298 4.00 -32.02 -10.22
CA LEU A 298 2.61 -31.66 -10.52
C LEU A 298 1.95 -32.63 -11.50
N LYS A 299 2.70 -33.11 -12.49
CA LYS A 299 2.22 -34.09 -13.46
C LYS A 299 1.78 -35.38 -12.78
N ASP A 300 2.57 -35.86 -11.83
CA ASP A 300 2.28 -37.08 -11.06
C ASP A 300 1.02 -36.95 -10.18
N THR A 301 0.59 -35.73 -9.84
CA THR A 301 -0.60 -35.48 -9.02
C THR A 301 -1.88 -35.24 -9.81
N VAL A 302 -1.76 -34.90 -11.09
CA VAL A 302 -2.88 -34.56 -11.98
C VAL A 302 -3.19 -35.71 -12.96
N SER A 303 -2.24 -36.66 -13.11
CA SER A 303 -2.45 -37.92 -13.83
C SER A 303 -3.24 -38.89 -12.97
#